data_AF-A0A962T6B2-F1
#
_entry.id   AF-A0A962T6B2-F1
#
_cell.length_a   1.000
_cell.length_b   1.000
_cell.length_c   1.000
_cell.angle_alpha   90.00
_cell.angle_beta   90.00
_cell.angle_gamma   90.00
#
_symmetry.space_group_name_H-M   'P 1'
#
loop_
_entity.id
_entity.type
_entity.pdbx_description
1 polymer ?
#
loop_
_entity_poly.entity_id
_entity_poly.type
_entity_poly.pdbx_seq_one_letter_code
_entity_poly.pdbx_strand_id
1 'polypeptide(L)'
;MNALSPPDPVRLAATAELCTLPDPYCQDAVSDALFVRAMREICAWHIAHCPFYSRLAALRNFTPERLETVADCAAIPPIHANFFKQHEVLSIDRAAVTTHLTSSGTTGQKSQMFFDAWSLGVGQDMVARIFARYGWHTPDQPVNYLIFNYEPVTGSKVGTAFTNQFLARFAPVNRVGYALRHIGGGRHEYDPFGCIHTLQKYAEEGLPVRLLGFPAFLHAMLSRMQALELEPLRLNPQSLVFFGGGWKKDAQRAVPKTELYTLIEEWLGIPNLRIRDGY
;
A
#
# COMPACT_ATOMS: atom_id res chain seq x y z
N MET A 1 -0.51 6.65 22.66
CA MET A 1 -1.42 5.90 21.75
C MET A 1 -2.08 4.82 22.58
N ASN A 2 -3.40 4.70 22.55
CA ASN A 2 -4.09 3.59 23.21
C ASN A 2 -3.59 2.27 22.59
N ALA A 3 -3.34 1.25 23.41
CA ALA A 3 -2.98 -0.06 22.90
C ALA A 3 -4.12 -0.56 22.00
N LEU A 4 -3.81 -0.83 20.74
CA LEU A 4 -4.73 -1.45 19.81
C LEU A 4 -4.88 -2.92 20.20
N SER A 5 -6.09 -3.34 20.55
CA SER A 5 -6.39 -4.74 20.89
C SER A 5 -7.25 -5.39 19.81
N PRO A 6 -6.98 -6.67 19.46
CA PRO A 6 -7.85 -7.41 18.54
C PRO A 6 -9.27 -7.54 19.10
N PRO A 7 -10.27 -7.82 18.22
CA PRO A 7 -11.65 -8.04 18.65
C PRO A 7 -11.79 -9.21 19.64
N ASP A 8 -10.88 -10.18 19.59
CA ASP A 8 -10.75 -11.25 20.59
C ASP A 8 -9.26 -11.49 20.92
N PRO A 9 -8.74 -10.90 22.02
CA PRO A 9 -7.34 -11.04 22.42
C PRO A 9 -6.91 -12.45 22.81
N VAL A 10 -7.85 -13.35 23.09
CA VAL A 10 -7.54 -14.74 23.43
C VAL A 10 -7.41 -15.56 22.17
N ARG A 11 -8.34 -15.41 21.22
CA ARG A 11 -8.34 -16.19 19.97
C ARG A 11 -7.39 -15.66 18.89
N LEU A 12 -6.98 -14.40 18.98
CA LEU A 12 -6.10 -13.74 18.01
C LEU A 12 -4.75 -13.33 18.63
N ALA A 13 -4.29 -14.06 19.66
CA ALA A 13 -3.08 -13.72 20.39
C ALA A 13 -1.82 -13.77 19.51
N ALA A 14 -1.60 -14.87 18.79
CA ALA A 14 -0.48 -15.01 17.86
C ALA A 14 -0.61 -14.05 16.66
N THR A 15 -1.83 -13.79 16.20
CA THR A 15 -2.10 -12.81 15.13
C THR A 15 -1.70 -11.41 15.56
N ALA A 16 -2.06 -11.00 16.78
CA ALA A 16 -1.65 -9.71 17.34
C ALA A 16 -0.14 -9.64 17.57
N GLU A 17 0.48 -10.72 18.08
CA GLU A 17 1.93 -10.81 18.25
C GLU A 17 2.67 -10.66 16.90
N LEU A 18 2.23 -11.39 15.86
CA LEU A 18 2.80 -11.30 14.51
C LEU A 18 2.72 -9.88 13.95
N CYS A 19 1.56 -9.25 14.03
CA CYS A 19 1.36 -7.89 13.50
C CYS A 19 2.11 -6.81 14.31
N THR A 20 2.64 -7.15 15.49
CA THR A 20 3.38 -6.22 16.36
C THR A 20 4.87 -6.56 16.47
N LEU A 21 5.39 -7.44 15.60
CA LEU A 21 6.83 -7.71 15.50
C LEU A 21 7.63 -6.40 15.26
N PRO A 22 8.74 -6.19 15.98
CA PRO A 22 9.55 -4.96 15.87
C PRO A 22 10.32 -4.87 14.55
N ASP A 23 10.89 -5.98 14.07
CA ASP A 23 11.55 -6.03 12.77
C ASP A 23 10.57 -6.53 11.69
N PRO A 24 10.15 -5.68 10.74
CA PRO A 24 9.19 -6.06 9.69
C PRO A 24 9.76 -7.08 8.69
N TYR A 25 11.06 -7.35 8.72
CA TYR A 25 11.73 -8.29 7.82
C TYR A 25 12.34 -9.49 8.54
N CYS A 26 11.97 -9.72 9.80
CA CYS A 26 12.44 -10.88 10.56
C CYS A 26 12.01 -12.19 9.89
N GLN A 27 12.99 -12.96 9.44
CA GLN A 27 12.80 -14.27 8.84
C GLN A 27 13.71 -15.29 9.52
N ASP A 28 13.14 -16.02 10.46
CA ASP A 28 13.79 -17.10 11.18
C ASP A 28 12.77 -18.16 11.61
N ALA A 29 13.24 -19.25 12.21
CA ALA A 29 12.37 -20.35 12.63
C ALA A 29 11.33 -19.93 13.68
N VAL A 30 11.61 -18.88 14.48
CA VAL A 30 10.69 -18.37 15.50
C VAL A 30 9.58 -17.55 14.84
N SER A 31 9.93 -16.66 13.91
CA SER A 31 8.94 -15.87 13.16
C SER A 31 8.09 -16.76 12.24
N ASP A 32 8.66 -17.81 11.65
CA ASP A 32 7.91 -18.80 10.87
C ASP A 32 6.90 -19.58 11.73
N ALA A 33 7.31 -20.05 12.91
CA ALA A 33 6.40 -20.73 13.84
C ALA A 33 5.27 -19.80 14.31
N LEU A 34 5.59 -18.53 14.60
CA LEU A 34 4.60 -17.51 14.94
C LEU A 34 3.64 -17.25 13.77
N PHE A 35 4.15 -17.12 12.55
CA PHE A 35 3.36 -16.93 11.35
C PHE A 35 2.34 -18.06 11.16
N VAL A 36 2.76 -19.31 11.30
CA VAL A 36 1.86 -20.47 11.20
C VAL A 36 0.76 -20.43 12.25
N ARG A 37 1.09 -20.13 13.52
CA ARG A 37 0.06 -19.98 14.58
C ARG A 37 -0.92 -18.86 14.26
N ALA A 38 -0.43 -17.70 13.83
CA ALA A 38 -1.28 -16.58 13.42
C ALA A 38 -2.18 -16.94 12.23
N MET A 39 -1.67 -17.67 11.24
CA MET A 39 -2.48 -18.15 10.10
C MET A 39 -3.57 -19.14 10.56
N ARG A 40 -3.29 -20.00 11.53
CA ARG A 40 -4.31 -20.89 12.14
C ARG A 40 -5.40 -20.07 12.83
N GLU A 41 -5.02 -19.15 13.70
CA GLU A 41 -5.94 -18.28 14.44
C GLU A 41 -6.84 -17.46 13.50
N ILE A 42 -6.26 -16.78 12.51
CA ILE A 42 -7.03 -15.92 11.60
C ILE A 42 -7.94 -16.74 10.68
N CYS A 43 -7.52 -17.93 10.25
CA CYS A 43 -8.39 -18.84 9.51
C CYS A 43 -9.57 -19.33 10.37
N ALA A 44 -9.31 -19.73 11.61
CA ALA A 44 -10.35 -20.14 12.56
C ALA A 44 -11.34 -18.99 12.81
N TRP A 45 -10.83 -17.77 12.97
CA TRP A 45 -11.64 -16.56 13.11
C TRP A 45 -12.56 -16.34 11.91
N HIS A 46 -12.03 -16.39 10.69
CA HIS A 46 -12.83 -16.23 9.48
C HIS A 46 -13.86 -17.35 9.30
N ILE A 47 -13.52 -18.61 9.60
CA ILE A 47 -14.46 -19.74 9.53
C ILE A 47 -15.61 -19.56 10.54
N ALA A 48 -15.33 -19.05 11.74
CA ALA A 48 -16.33 -18.84 12.78
C ALA A 48 -17.25 -17.62 12.51
N HIS A 49 -16.72 -16.55 11.91
CA HIS A 49 -17.43 -15.27 11.81
C HIS A 49 -17.85 -14.88 10.39
N CYS A 50 -17.48 -15.65 9.36
CA CYS A 50 -17.87 -15.40 7.98
C CYS A 50 -18.63 -16.60 7.39
N PRO A 51 -19.97 -16.51 7.25
CA PRO A 51 -20.76 -17.62 6.71
C PRO A 51 -20.33 -18.08 5.31
N PHE A 52 -19.88 -17.14 4.47
CA PHE A 52 -19.33 -17.46 3.15
C PHE A 52 -18.02 -18.27 3.28
N TYR A 53 -17.07 -17.79 4.08
CA TYR A 53 -15.77 -18.44 4.21
C TYR A 53 -15.87 -19.79 4.90
N SER A 54 -16.76 -19.91 5.89
CA SER A 54 -17.11 -21.19 6.54
C SER A 54 -17.53 -22.25 5.52
N ARG A 55 -18.47 -21.91 4.61
CA ARG A 55 -18.89 -22.82 3.54
C ARG A 55 -17.78 -23.12 2.54
N LEU A 56 -16.95 -22.13 2.20
CA LEU A 56 -15.82 -22.32 1.30
C LEU A 56 -14.79 -23.29 1.89
N ALA A 57 -14.46 -23.13 3.18
CA ALA A 57 -13.54 -24.02 3.89
C ALA A 57 -14.09 -25.46 3.96
N ALA A 58 -15.38 -25.62 4.29
CA ALA A 58 -16.04 -26.92 4.30
C ALA A 58 -16.02 -27.58 2.91
N LEU A 59 -16.36 -26.85 1.84
CA LEU A 59 -16.34 -27.35 0.47
C LEU A 59 -14.92 -27.79 0.02
N ARG A 60 -13.89 -27.14 0.57
CA ARG A 60 -12.48 -27.45 0.28
C ARG A 60 -11.87 -28.46 1.25
N ASN A 61 -12.66 -29.01 2.18
CA ASN A 61 -12.18 -29.88 3.26
C ASN A 61 -10.96 -29.28 3.98
N PHE A 62 -11.03 -27.98 4.25
CA PHE A 62 -9.96 -27.23 4.91
C PHE A 62 -10.29 -27.02 6.39
N THR A 63 -9.31 -27.33 7.25
CA THR A 63 -9.32 -27.01 8.67
C THR A 63 -8.02 -26.30 9.04
N PRO A 64 -8.02 -25.30 9.95
CA PRO A 64 -6.81 -24.57 10.32
C PRO A 64 -5.67 -25.46 10.87
N GLU A 65 -6.02 -26.53 11.58
CA GLU A 65 -5.05 -27.40 12.29
C GLU A 65 -4.03 -28.04 11.34
N ARG A 66 -4.37 -28.18 10.06
CA ARG A 66 -3.48 -28.75 9.03
C ARG A 66 -2.27 -27.88 8.69
N LEU A 67 -2.26 -26.61 9.09
CA LEU A 67 -1.17 -25.68 8.77
C LEU A 67 -0.01 -25.91 9.74
N GLU A 68 1.01 -26.71 9.40
CA GLU A 68 2.14 -26.98 10.30
C GLU A 68 3.38 -26.15 9.96
N THR A 69 3.51 -25.78 8.69
CA THR A 69 4.61 -25.01 8.13
C THR A 69 4.10 -23.83 7.32
N VAL A 70 4.99 -22.89 7.00
CA VAL A 70 4.67 -21.77 6.09
C VAL A 70 4.19 -22.28 4.73
N ALA A 71 4.78 -23.38 4.22
CA ALA A 71 4.39 -23.97 2.94
C ALA A 71 2.93 -24.47 2.94
N ASP A 72 2.43 -24.98 4.07
CA ASP A 72 1.05 -25.46 4.18
C ASP A 72 0.01 -24.35 4.02
N CYS A 73 0.40 -23.08 4.19
CA CYS A 73 -0.48 -21.94 3.99
C CYS A 73 -0.97 -21.83 2.53
N ALA A 74 -0.28 -22.46 1.58
CA ALA A 74 -0.77 -22.60 0.20
C ALA A 74 -2.10 -23.38 0.10
N ALA A 75 -2.45 -24.17 1.12
CA ALA A 75 -3.73 -24.89 1.18
C ALA A 75 -4.91 -24.05 1.69
N ILE A 76 -4.67 -22.82 2.18
CA ILE A 76 -5.72 -21.91 2.63
C ILE A 76 -6.67 -21.61 1.46
N PRO A 77 -8.00 -21.79 1.61
CA PRO A 77 -8.95 -21.56 0.52
C PRO A 77 -8.87 -20.13 -0.03
N PRO A 78 -8.48 -19.95 -1.32
CA PRO A 78 -8.34 -18.62 -1.88
C PRO A 78 -9.70 -18.04 -2.27
N ILE A 79 -9.85 -16.72 -2.11
CA ILE A 79 -10.97 -15.95 -2.64
C ILE A 79 -10.45 -15.11 -3.80
N HIS A 80 -11.03 -15.26 -4.99
CA HIS A 80 -10.64 -14.43 -6.12
C HIS A 80 -11.00 -12.95 -5.84
N ALA A 81 -10.07 -12.03 -6.08
CA ALA A 81 -10.26 -10.59 -5.86
C ALA A 81 -11.54 -9.98 -6.52
N ASN A 82 -12.03 -10.55 -7.63
CA ASN A 82 -13.26 -10.10 -8.28
C ASN A 82 -14.53 -10.41 -7.46
N PHE A 83 -14.48 -11.41 -6.58
CA PHE A 83 -15.59 -11.75 -5.70
C PHE A 83 -15.98 -10.55 -4.82
N PHE A 84 -14.99 -9.83 -4.30
CA PHE A 84 -15.18 -8.64 -3.47
C PHE A 84 -15.77 -7.44 -4.22
N LYS A 85 -15.84 -7.47 -5.55
CA LYS A 85 -16.53 -6.42 -6.34
C LYS A 85 -18.05 -6.57 -6.33
N GLN A 86 -18.53 -7.78 -6.03
CA GLN A 86 -19.94 -8.15 -6.09
C GLN A 86 -20.49 -8.55 -4.72
N HIS A 87 -19.62 -8.86 -3.76
CA HIS A 87 -20.02 -9.36 -2.45
C HIS A 87 -19.26 -8.65 -1.33
N GLU A 88 -19.98 -8.32 -0.27
CA GLU A 88 -19.38 -7.93 1.00
C GLU A 88 -19.03 -9.18 1.80
N VAL A 89 -17.77 -9.27 2.21
CA VAL A 89 -17.25 -10.40 3.01
C VAL A 89 -16.70 -9.81 4.29
N LEU A 90 -17.41 -10.05 5.40
CA LEU A 90 -17.02 -9.56 6.72
C LEU A 90 -16.75 -10.75 7.64
N SER A 91 -15.87 -10.54 8.61
CA SER A 91 -15.60 -11.46 9.73
C SER A 91 -15.62 -10.72 11.06
N ILE A 92 -16.29 -9.58 11.07
CA ILE A 92 -16.57 -8.73 12.23
C ILE A 92 -18.02 -8.26 12.09
N ASP A 93 -18.63 -7.89 13.21
CA ASP A 93 -19.96 -7.29 13.16
C ASP A 93 -19.94 -5.97 12.39
N ARG A 94 -20.99 -5.74 11.60
CA ARG A 94 -21.12 -4.51 10.82
C ARG A 94 -21.09 -3.25 11.69
N ALA A 95 -21.58 -3.35 12.93
CA ALA A 95 -21.54 -2.26 13.91
C ALA A 95 -20.12 -1.94 14.41
N ALA A 96 -19.18 -2.87 14.31
CA ALA A 96 -17.78 -2.68 14.69
C ALA A 96 -16.93 -2.03 13.57
N VAL A 97 -17.49 -1.86 12.37
CA VAL A 97 -16.79 -1.24 11.24
C VAL A 97 -16.61 0.25 11.51
N THR A 98 -15.37 0.68 11.65
CA THR A 98 -15.00 2.10 11.82
C THR A 98 -14.59 2.75 10.51
N THR A 99 -14.17 1.96 9.52
CA THR A 99 -13.70 2.51 8.24
C THR A 99 -14.10 1.60 7.08
N HIS A 100 -14.68 2.19 6.05
CA HIS A 100 -15.05 1.51 4.81
C HIS A 100 -14.31 2.17 3.64
N LEU A 101 -13.43 1.40 2.99
CA LEU A 101 -12.66 1.83 1.83
C LEU A 101 -13.10 1.07 0.58
N THR A 102 -13.05 1.77 -0.56
CA THR A 102 -13.37 1.18 -1.86
C THR A 102 -12.16 1.23 -2.79
N SER A 103 -12.10 0.31 -3.75
CA SER A 103 -11.17 0.46 -4.87
C SER A 103 -11.60 1.58 -5.81
N SER A 104 -10.68 2.11 -6.62
CA SER A 104 -10.98 3.20 -7.55
C SER A 104 -12.00 2.83 -8.64
N GLY A 105 -12.20 1.54 -8.93
CA GLY A 105 -13.23 1.02 -9.83
C GLY A 105 -13.04 1.46 -11.29
N THR A 106 -12.10 0.83 -12.01
CA THR A 106 -11.84 1.17 -13.42
C THR A 106 -12.95 0.73 -14.38
N THR A 107 -13.86 -0.15 -13.95
CA THR A 107 -14.96 -0.74 -14.74
C THR A 107 -16.34 -0.57 -14.07
N GLY A 108 -16.51 0.45 -13.22
CA GLY A 108 -17.77 0.76 -12.53
C GLY A 108 -18.01 -0.03 -11.23
N GLN A 109 -17.74 -1.35 -11.19
CA GLN A 109 -17.81 -2.14 -9.95
C GLN A 109 -16.55 -1.98 -9.10
N LYS A 110 -16.72 -1.72 -7.80
CA LYS A 110 -15.66 -1.47 -6.81
C LYS A 110 -15.61 -2.58 -5.78
N SER A 111 -14.40 -2.97 -5.40
CA SER A 111 -14.19 -3.83 -4.23
C SER A 111 -14.41 -3.01 -2.96
N GLN A 112 -15.01 -3.60 -1.94
CA GLN A 112 -15.35 -2.95 -0.67
C GLN A 112 -14.63 -3.61 0.50
N MET A 113 -13.79 -2.86 1.21
CA MET A 113 -13.04 -3.33 2.37
C MET A 113 -13.54 -2.65 3.63
N PHE A 114 -13.81 -3.44 4.67
CA PHE A 114 -14.36 -2.99 5.95
C PHE A 114 -13.35 -3.25 7.05
N PHE A 115 -13.00 -2.22 7.80
CA PHE A 115 -12.04 -2.28 8.88
C PHE A 115 -12.68 -1.86 10.19
N ASP A 116 -12.40 -2.60 11.25
CA ASP A 116 -12.50 -2.10 12.62
C ASP A 116 -11.25 -1.26 12.97
N ALA A 117 -11.23 -0.71 14.19
CA ALA A 117 -10.12 0.11 14.65
C ALA A 117 -8.80 -0.67 14.71
N TRP A 118 -8.84 -1.95 15.07
CA TRP A 118 -7.63 -2.77 15.25
C TRP A 118 -7.00 -3.15 13.92
N SER A 119 -7.77 -3.74 13.00
CA SER A 119 -7.29 -4.18 11.68
C SER A 119 -6.71 -3.03 10.86
N LEU A 120 -7.33 -1.84 10.91
CA LEU A 120 -6.78 -0.64 10.28
C LEU A 120 -5.52 -0.14 11.00
N GLY A 121 -5.60 -0.02 12.33
CA GLY A 121 -4.52 0.55 13.13
C GLY A 121 -3.26 -0.29 13.08
N VAL A 122 -3.37 -1.61 13.27
CA VAL A 122 -2.22 -2.51 13.27
C VAL A 122 -1.57 -2.58 11.88
N GLY A 123 -2.37 -2.50 10.81
CA GLY A 123 -1.86 -2.35 9.44
C GLY A 123 -1.03 -1.08 9.26
N GLN A 124 -1.50 0.05 9.77
CA GLN A 124 -0.75 1.31 9.74
C GLN A 124 0.51 1.28 10.59
N ASP A 125 0.49 0.60 11.74
CA ASP A 125 1.66 0.43 12.60
C ASP A 125 2.74 -0.43 11.95
N MET A 126 2.36 -1.50 11.23
CA MET A 126 3.30 -2.30 10.43
C MET A 126 3.99 -1.44 9.37
N VAL A 127 3.24 -0.60 8.64
CA VAL A 127 3.83 0.35 7.68
C VAL A 127 4.73 1.38 8.37
N ALA A 128 4.35 1.87 9.56
CA ALA A 128 5.18 2.79 10.33
C ALA A 128 6.51 2.17 10.75
N ARG A 129 6.53 0.88 11.11
CA ARG A 129 7.76 0.13 11.41
C ARG A 129 8.65 -0.02 10.19
N ILE A 130 8.07 -0.25 9.01
CA ILE A 130 8.82 -0.26 7.73
C ILE A 130 9.48 1.11 7.48
N PHE A 131 8.73 2.20 7.65
CA PHE A 131 9.29 3.56 7.48
C PHE A 131 10.38 3.86 8.51
N ALA A 132 10.21 3.43 9.77
CA ALA A 132 11.23 3.57 10.80
C ALA A 132 12.49 2.75 10.46
N ARG A 133 12.34 1.49 10.00
CA ARG A 133 13.43 0.59 9.62
C ARG A 133 14.35 1.18 8.55
N TYR A 134 13.80 1.98 7.64
CA TYR A 134 14.55 2.66 6.59
C TYR A 134 14.97 4.10 6.93
N GLY A 135 14.64 4.60 8.12
CA GLY A 135 14.91 6.00 8.50
C GLY A 135 14.10 7.01 7.68
N TRP A 136 12.91 6.62 7.23
CA TRP A 136 12.00 7.46 6.43
C TRP A 136 10.91 8.14 7.26
N HIS A 137 10.86 7.88 8.57
CA HIS A 137 10.12 8.71 9.49
C HIS A 137 11.02 9.89 9.91
N THR A 138 10.76 11.07 9.32
CA THR A 138 11.58 12.27 9.51
C THR A 138 10.69 13.45 9.96
N PRO A 139 10.22 13.44 11.21
CA PRO A 139 9.23 14.41 11.70
C PRO A 139 9.74 15.86 11.74
N ASP A 140 11.06 16.06 11.75
CA ASP A 140 11.69 17.38 11.81
C ASP A 140 12.22 17.87 10.45
N GLN A 141 11.97 17.12 9.37
CA GLN A 141 12.48 17.43 8.03
C GLN A 141 11.32 17.67 7.06
N PRO A 142 11.02 18.93 6.69
CA PRO A 142 10.07 19.22 5.63
C PRO A 142 10.48 18.61 4.30
N VAL A 143 9.52 18.03 3.59
CA VAL A 143 9.74 17.37 2.30
C VAL A 143 8.70 17.79 1.26
N ASN A 144 9.08 17.67 -0.01
CA ASN A 144 8.20 17.84 -1.13
C ASN A 144 7.60 16.48 -1.55
N TYR A 145 6.29 16.43 -1.76
CA TYR A 145 5.60 15.24 -2.24
C TYR A 145 5.20 15.42 -3.70
N LEU A 146 5.49 14.42 -4.54
CA LEU A 146 4.86 14.27 -5.84
C LEU A 146 4.15 12.92 -5.87
N ILE A 147 2.82 12.96 -5.92
CA ILE A 147 1.95 11.80 -5.75
C ILE A 147 1.45 11.37 -7.12
N PHE A 148 1.96 10.24 -7.61
CA PHE A 148 1.54 9.52 -8.82
C PHE A 148 0.21 8.79 -8.61
N ASN A 149 -0.79 9.52 -8.14
CA ASN A 149 -2.13 9.03 -7.83
C ASN A 149 -3.17 10.14 -8.04
N TYR A 150 -4.44 9.77 -7.86
CA TYR A 150 -5.59 10.69 -7.94
C TYR A 150 -5.45 11.83 -6.93
N GLU A 151 -5.51 13.07 -7.43
CA GLU A 151 -5.69 14.25 -6.61
C GLU A 151 -6.96 14.08 -5.76
N PRO A 152 -6.88 14.24 -4.43
CA PRO A 152 -8.01 13.97 -3.56
C PRO A 152 -9.15 14.95 -3.85
N VAL A 153 -10.37 14.40 -3.92
CA VAL A 153 -11.61 15.17 -3.91
C VAL A 153 -12.24 15.01 -2.52
N THR A 154 -12.74 16.10 -1.94
CA THR A 154 -13.38 16.11 -0.62
C THR A 154 -14.44 15.01 -0.52
N GLY A 155 -14.37 14.19 0.54
CA GLY A 155 -15.32 13.08 0.77
C GLY A 155 -15.03 11.77 0.03
N SER A 156 -13.87 11.63 -0.66
CA SER A 156 -13.49 10.39 -1.35
C SER A 156 -13.31 9.20 -0.41
N LYS A 157 -13.92 8.06 -0.76
CA LYS A 157 -13.73 6.75 -0.09
C LYS A 157 -12.71 5.85 -0.79
N VAL A 158 -11.91 6.40 -1.70
CA VAL A 158 -10.94 5.61 -2.47
C VAL A 158 -9.74 5.29 -1.59
N GLY A 159 -9.46 4.01 -1.39
CA GLY A 159 -8.40 3.55 -0.48
C GLY A 159 -7.02 4.10 -0.82
N THR A 160 -6.70 4.33 -2.10
CA THR A 160 -5.38 4.87 -2.48
C THR A 160 -5.17 6.31 -2.04
N ALA A 161 -6.23 7.13 -2.02
CA ALA A 161 -6.15 8.49 -1.49
C ALA A 161 -5.94 8.46 0.03
N PHE A 162 -6.62 7.56 0.73
CA PHE A 162 -6.44 7.32 2.17
C PHE A 162 -5.00 6.90 2.49
N THR A 163 -4.43 5.95 1.74
CA THR A 163 -3.04 5.52 1.90
C THR A 163 -2.05 6.67 1.69
N ASN A 164 -2.22 7.50 0.66
CA ASN A 164 -1.28 8.60 0.41
C ASN A 164 -1.31 9.65 1.53
N GLN A 165 -2.49 9.97 2.06
CA GLN A 165 -2.61 10.88 3.22
C GLN A 165 -1.92 10.29 4.45
N PHE A 166 -2.11 8.99 4.68
CA PHE A 166 -1.39 8.27 5.72
C PHE A 166 0.14 8.35 5.51
N LEU A 167 0.66 8.04 4.33
CA LEU A 167 2.10 8.07 4.04
C LEU A 167 2.70 9.48 4.16
N ALA A 168 1.93 10.52 3.87
CA ALA A 168 2.36 11.91 4.04
C ALA A 168 2.57 12.31 5.51
N ARG A 169 2.16 11.50 6.49
CA ARG A 169 2.39 11.77 7.93
C ARG A 169 3.82 11.50 8.38
N PHE A 170 4.62 10.81 7.57
CA PHE A 170 5.99 10.41 7.95
C PHE A 170 7.04 11.52 7.77
N ALA A 171 6.64 12.71 7.31
CA ALA A 171 7.44 13.94 7.34
C ALA A 171 6.55 15.19 7.13
N PRO A 172 6.90 16.35 7.70
CA PRO A 172 6.20 17.60 7.45
C PRO A 172 6.11 17.91 5.96
N VAL A 173 4.93 18.31 5.52
CA VAL A 173 4.66 18.64 4.12
C VAL A 173 5.11 20.06 3.84
N ASN A 174 6.08 20.25 2.94
CA ASN A 174 6.40 21.57 2.37
C ASN A 174 5.51 21.88 1.17
N ARG A 175 5.44 20.95 0.20
CA ARG A 175 4.57 21.03 -0.98
C ARG A 175 4.03 19.67 -1.37
N VAL A 176 2.90 19.67 -2.08
CA VAL A 176 2.31 18.46 -2.67
C VAL A 176 1.91 18.74 -4.11
N GLY A 177 2.40 17.91 -5.03
CA GLY A 177 1.93 17.81 -6.41
C GLY A 177 1.22 16.49 -6.65
N TYR A 178 0.32 16.45 -7.64
CA TYR A 178 -0.42 15.24 -8.01
C TYR A 178 -0.32 14.99 -9.51
N ALA A 179 -0.09 13.74 -9.89
CA ALA A 179 0.01 13.34 -11.29
C ALA A 179 -1.35 13.23 -11.97
N LEU A 180 -2.37 12.72 -11.28
CA LEU A 180 -3.72 12.65 -11.82
C LEU A 180 -4.53 13.83 -11.27
N ARG A 181 -4.63 14.90 -12.06
CA ARG A 181 -5.27 16.17 -11.69
C ARG A 181 -6.77 16.08 -11.86
N HIS A 182 -7.53 16.66 -10.93
CA HIS A 182 -8.98 16.74 -11.04
C HIS A 182 -9.37 17.80 -12.08
N ILE A 183 -10.12 17.38 -13.11
CA ILE A 183 -10.54 18.25 -14.23
C ILE A 183 -12.03 18.60 -14.18
N GLY A 184 -12.69 18.36 -13.05
CA GLY A 184 -14.14 18.55 -12.91
C GLY A 184 -14.97 17.33 -13.34
N GLY A 185 -16.23 17.31 -12.91
CA GLY A 185 -17.17 16.22 -13.21
C GLY A 185 -16.79 14.87 -12.60
N GLY A 186 -15.98 14.85 -11.53
CA GLY A 186 -15.51 13.62 -10.91
C GLY A 186 -14.46 12.86 -11.72
N ARG A 187 -13.83 13.51 -12.70
CA ARG A 187 -12.81 12.92 -13.57
C ARG A 187 -11.41 13.41 -13.20
N HIS A 188 -10.43 12.56 -13.48
CA HIS A 188 -9.01 12.88 -13.37
C HIS A 188 -8.29 12.56 -14.66
N GLU A 189 -7.32 13.39 -15.00
CA GLU A 189 -6.43 13.18 -16.14
C GLU A 189 -4.97 13.22 -15.68
N TYR A 190 -4.15 12.39 -16.33
CA TYR A 190 -2.73 12.36 -16.05
C TYR A 190 -2.04 13.56 -16.70
N ASP A 191 -1.32 14.35 -15.90
CA ASP A 191 -0.58 15.54 -16.33
C ASP A 191 0.95 15.30 -16.26
N PRO A 192 1.56 14.68 -17.30
CA PRO A 192 3.00 14.41 -17.31
C PRO A 192 3.84 15.69 -17.32
N PHE A 193 3.39 16.75 -17.99
CA PHE A 193 4.15 18.00 -18.08
C PHE A 193 4.14 18.76 -16.75
N GLY A 194 3.00 18.81 -16.07
CA GLY A 194 2.91 19.34 -14.71
C GLY A 194 3.79 18.56 -13.73
N CYS A 195 3.88 17.23 -13.87
CA CYS A 195 4.81 16.42 -13.06
C CYS A 195 6.28 16.79 -13.30
N ILE A 196 6.69 16.90 -14.57
CA ILE A 196 8.07 17.28 -14.94
C ILE A 196 8.41 18.65 -14.37
N HIS A 197 7.55 19.65 -14.59
CA HIS A 197 7.76 21.01 -14.08
C HIS A 197 7.82 21.04 -12.54
N THR A 198 6.97 20.25 -11.88
CA THR A 198 6.99 20.11 -10.42
C THR A 198 8.31 19.54 -9.92
N LEU A 199 8.85 18.51 -10.57
CA LEU A 199 10.15 17.93 -10.18
C LEU A 199 11.32 18.87 -10.42
N GLN A 200 11.32 19.61 -11.53
CA GLN A 200 12.34 20.63 -11.81
C GLN A 200 12.37 21.67 -10.68
N LYS A 201 11.21 22.19 -10.29
CA LYS A 201 11.09 23.11 -9.16
C LYS A 201 11.56 22.48 -7.84
N TYR A 202 11.20 21.23 -7.57
CA TYR A 202 11.62 20.55 -6.34
C TYR A 202 13.13 20.30 -6.31
N ALA A 203 13.76 20.04 -7.46
CA ALA A 203 15.20 19.91 -7.57
C ALA A 203 15.90 21.23 -7.23
N GLU A 204 15.39 22.37 -7.74
CA GLU A 204 15.89 23.71 -7.43
C GLU A 204 15.73 24.08 -5.95
N GLU A 205 14.61 23.69 -5.31
CA GLU A 205 14.38 23.92 -3.88
C GLU A 205 15.34 23.13 -2.98
N GLY A 206 15.93 22.04 -3.48
CA GLY A 206 16.94 21.25 -2.76
C GLY A 206 16.42 20.45 -1.56
N LEU A 207 15.11 20.47 -1.28
CA LEU A 207 14.49 19.65 -0.22
C LEU A 207 14.35 18.18 -0.66
N PRO A 208 14.29 17.21 0.29
CA PRO A 208 13.98 15.83 -0.04
C PRO A 208 12.62 15.69 -0.74
N VAL A 209 12.57 14.83 -1.74
CA VAL A 209 11.35 14.56 -2.52
C VAL A 209 10.85 13.14 -2.25
N ARG A 210 9.58 12.99 -1.90
CA ARG A 210 8.92 11.69 -1.73
C ARG A 210 7.98 11.44 -2.90
N LEU A 211 8.34 10.50 -3.76
CA LEU A 211 7.53 10.07 -4.89
C LEU A 211 6.66 8.90 -4.45
N LEU A 212 5.34 9.10 -4.42
CA LEU A 212 4.38 8.10 -3.92
C LEU A 212 3.38 7.73 -5.01
N GLY A 213 2.91 6.48 -5.07
CA GLY A 213 1.78 6.10 -5.92
C GLY A 213 2.08 5.06 -6.99
N PHE A 214 1.45 5.15 -8.17
CA PHE A 214 1.54 4.08 -9.16
C PHE A 214 2.83 4.18 -10.01
N PRO A 215 3.57 3.06 -10.20
CA PRO A 215 4.80 3.04 -10.98
C PRO A 215 4.60 3.40 -12.45
N ALA A 216 3.43 3.08 -13.03
CA ALA A 216 3.13 3.35 -14.43
C ALA A 216 3.21 4.83 -14.80
N PHE A 217 2.75 5.73 -13.92
CA PHE A 217 2.78 7.17 -14.19
C PHE A 217 4.19 7.75 -14.03
N LEU A 218 4.95 7.31 -13.03
CA LEU A 218 6.36 7.70 -12.90
C LEU A 218 7.16 7.23 -14.12
N HIS A 219 7.01 5.97 -14.53
CA HIS A 219 7.63 5.46 -15.75
C HIS A 219 7.24 6.30 -16.98
N ALA A 220 5.95 6.56 -17.20
CA ALA A 220 5.48 7.35 -18.33
C ALA A 220 6.04 8.79 -18.33
N MET A 221 6.23 9.40 -17.16
CA MET A 221 6.88 10.70 -17.02
C MET A 221 8.36 10.63 -17.41
N LEU A 222 9.11 9.65 -16.89
CA LEU A 222 10.53 9.48 -17.18
C LEU A 222 10.78 9.17 -18.66
N SER A 223 9.99 8.29 -19.27
CA SER A 223 10.04 8.04 -20.72
C SER A 223 9.73 9.29 -21.53
N ARG A 224 8.86 10.19 -21.02
CA ARG A 224 8.58 11.47 -21.67
C ARG A 224 9.77 12.43 -21.57
N MET A 225 10.44 12.48 -20.41
CA MET A 225 11.66 13.28 -20.25
C MET A 225 12.75 12.82 -21.24
N GLN A 226 12.94 11.51 -21.38
CA GLN A 226 13.83 10.89 -22.38
C GLN A 226 13.46 11.29 -23.81
N ALA A 227 12.20 11.12 -24.20
CA ALA A 227 11.74 11.40 -25.55
C ALA A 227 11.79 12.90 -25.93
N LEU A 228 11.80 13.78 -24.94
CA LEU A 228 11.96 15.22 -25.12
C LEU A 228 13.41 15.69 -24.99
N GLU A 229 14.36 14.75 -24.82
CA GLU A 229 15.78 15.04 -24.67
C GLU A 229 16.06 16.05 -23.55
N LEU A 230 15.30 15.95 -22.45
CA LEU A 230 15.54 16.78 -21.26
C LEU A 230 16.76 16.28 -20.50
N GLU A 231 17.37 17.18 -19.73
CA GLU A 231 18.47 16.81 -18.83
C GLU A 231 17.94 16.01 -17.62
N PRO A 232 18.68 14.96 -17.18
CA PRO A 232 18.40 14.27 -15.93
C PRO A 232 18.35 15.22 -14.72
N LEU A 233 17.41 14.97 -13.82
CA LEU A 233 17.33 15.69 -12.56
C LEU A 233 18.15 14.97 -11.50
N ARG A 234 18.76 15.75 -10.60
CA ARG A 234 19.42 15.24 -9.40
C ARG A 234 18.64 15.76 -8.20
N LEU A 235 17.75 14.91 -7.68
CA LEU A 235 16.99 15.23 -6.48
C LEU A 235 17.90 15.12 -5.24
N ASN A 236 17.46 15.73 -4.14
CA ASN A 236 18.19 15.63 -2.87
C ASN A 236 18.45 14.16 -2.50
N PRO A 237 19.64 13.77 -1.99
CA PRO A 237 19.99 12.38 -1.67
C PRO A 237 19.06 11.66 -0.68
N GLN A 238 18.29 12.41 0.10
CA GLN A 238 17.28 11.85 1.02
C GLN A 238 15.90 11.66 0.35
N SER A 239 15.79 11.93 -0.95
CA SER A 239 14.59 11.61 -1.74
C SER A 239 14.36 10.11 -1.82
N LEU A 240 13.10 9.69 -1.94
CA LEU A 240 12.72 8.27 -1.97
C LEU A 240 11.52 8.05 -2.88
N VAL A 241 11.32 6.79 -3.25
CA VAL A 241 10.14 6.34 -3.98
C VAL A 241 9.44 5.23 -3.20
N PHE A 242 8.14 5.38 -2.99
CA PHE A 242 7.29 4.36 -2.39
C PHE A 242 6.08 4.10 -3.27
N PHE A 243 6.14 3.00 -4.01
CA PHE A 243 5.06 2.61 -4.90
C PHE A 243 3.93 1.93 -4.15
N GLY A 244 2.72 2.08 -4.68
CA GLY A 244 1.56 1.30 -4.28
C GLY A 244 0.69 1.02 -5.50
N GLY A 245 0.03 -0.13 -5.54
CA GLY A 245 -0.75 -0.55 -6.70
C GLY A 245 0.13 -1.05 -7.86
N GLY A 246 -0.22 -0.74 -9.11
CA GLY A 246 0.54 -1.25 -10.25
C GLY A 246 0.04 -0.76 -11.60
N TRP A 247 0.39 -1.50 -12.65
CA TRP A 247 0.19 -1.17 -14.06
C TRP A 247 -1.25 -1.36 -14.57
N LYS A 248 -2.27 -1.38 -13.72
CA LYS A 248 -3.59 -1.97 -14.02
C LYS A 248 -4.20 -1.56 -15.38
N LYS A 249 -4.16 -0.28 -15.77
CA LYS A 249 -4.69 0.19 -17.06
C LYS A 249 -3.68 0.09 -18.22
N ASP A 250 -2.39 -0.03 -17.89
CA ASP A 250 -1.25 -0.02 -18.80
C ASP A 250 -0.43 -1.32 -18.67
N ALA A 251 -1.07 -2.46 -18.40
CA ALA A 251 -0.38 -3.70 -18.08
C ALA A 251 0.52 -4.18 -19.23
N GLN A 252 0.15 -3.86 -20.47
CA GLN A 252 0.95 -4.12 -21.67
C GLN A 252 2.22 -3.26 -21.76
N ARG A 253 2.28 -2.15 -21.02
CA ARG A 253 3.44 -1.24 -20.94
C ARG A 253 4.26 -1.50 -19.68
N ALA A 254 3.94 -2.55 -18.92
CA ALA A 254 4.65 -2.88 -17.72
C ALA A 254 6.09 -3.26 -18.05
N VAL A 255 7.03 -2.54 -17.44
CA VAL A 255 8.46 -2.84 -17.53
C VAL A 255 8.90 -3.66 -16.31
N PRO A 256 9.96 -4.48 -16.43
CA PRO A 256 10.61 -5.10 -15.30
C PRO A 256 10.95 -4.10 -14.19
N LYS A 257 10.83 -4.54 -12.93
CA LYS A 257 11.14 -3.72 -11.75
C LYS A 257 12.57 -3.14 -11.81
N THR A 258 13.53 -3.96 -12.23
CA THR A 258 14.93 -3.55 -12.39
C THR A 258 15.09 -2.41 -13.38
N GLU A 259 14.39 -2.47 -14.52
CA GLU A 259 14.44 -1.43 -15.55
C GLU A 259 13.89 -0.10 -15.03
N LEU A 260 12.71 -0.10 -14.39
CA LEU A 260 12.15 1.11 -13.79
C LEU A 260 13.08 1.71 -12.73
N TYR A 261 13.70 0.87 -11.90
CA TYR A 261 14.55 1.33 -10.81
C TYR A 261 15.85 1.93 -11.33
N THR A 262 16.47 1.32 -12.35
CA THR A 262 17.60 1.90 -13.07
C THR A 262 17.22 3.25 -13.66
N LEU A 263 16.06 3.35 -14.31
CA LEU A 263 15.60 4.61 -14.89
C LEU A 263 15.43 5.71 -13.82
N ILE A 264 14.88 5.38 -12.66
CA ILE A 264 14.73 6.31 -11.53
C ILE A 264 16.10 6.78 -11.02
N GLU A 265 17.05 5.86 -10.88
CA GLU A 265 18.41 6.20 -10.42
C GLU A 265 19.12 7.10 -11.44
N GLU A 266 19.08 6.74 -12.73
CA GLU A 266 19.69 7.50 -13.81
C GLU A 266 19.08 8.90 -13.99
N TRP A 267 17.76 9.02 -13.93
CA TRP A 267 17.05 10.27 -14.25
C TRP A 267 16.73 11.16 -13.07
N LEU A 268 16.70 10.62 -11.85
CA LEU A 268 16.33 11.37 -10.65
C LEU A 268 17.41 11.33 -9.55
N GLY A 269 18.43 10.47 -9.69
CA GLY A 269 19.49 10.30 -8.69
C GLY A 269 19.03 9.58 -7.42
N ILE A 270 17.89 8.87 -7.46
CA ILE A 270 17.39 8.11 -6.30
C ILE A 270 17.89 6.66 -6.41
N PRO A 271 18.78 6.20 -5.51
CA PRO A 271 19.33 4.86 -5.60
C PRO A 271 18.29 3.79 -5.24
N ASN A 272 18.44 2.57 -5.79
CA ASN A 272 17.56 1.42 -5.52
C ASN A 272 17.27 1.18 -4.02
N LEU A 273 18.24 1.41 -3.13
CA LEU A 273 18.04 1.28 -1.67
C LEU A 273 16.90 2.17 -1.14
N ARG A 274 16.57 3.27 -1.84
CA ARG A 274 15.55 4.25 -1.49
C ARG A 274 14.25 4.09 -2.29
N ILE A 275 14.09 2.98 -3.03
CA ILE A 275 12.90 2.66 -3.82
C ILE A 275 12.22 1.41 -3.22
N ARG A 276 10.95 1.50 -2.83
CA ARG A 276 10.20 0.37 -2.28
C ARG A 276 8.79 0.28 -2.86
N ASP A 277 8.25 -0.93 -2.86
CA ASP A 277 6.84 -1.20 -3.14
C ASP A 277 6.12 -1.49 -1.81
N GLY A 278 4.95 -0.89 -1.62
CA GLY A 278 3.99 -1.30 -0.61
C GLY A 278 3.23 -2.52 -1.14
N TYR A 279 3.46 -3.68 -0.50
CA TYR A 279 2.72 -4.92 -0.75
C TYR A 279 1.50 -5.03 0.17
#